data_AF-A0A0N0ML46-F1
#
_entry.id   AF-A0A0N0ML46-F1
#
_cell.length_a   1.000
_cell.length_b   1.000
_cell.length_c   1.000
_cell.angle_alpha   90.00
_cell.angle_beta   90.00
_cell.angle_gamma   90.00
#
_symmetry.space_group_name_H-M   'P 1'
#
loop_
_entity.id
_entity.type
_entity.pdbx_description
1 polymer ?
#
loop_
_entity_poly.entity_id
_entity_poly.type
_entity_poly.pdbx_seq_one_letter_code
_entity_poly.pdbx_strand_id
1 'polypeptide(L)'
;MRTSAKSRMVLTRHPIFEMKDREVWQEITTHGLEYHPVYDALIPRLSCVFCVLAPFDVLVRAARLCWALGLPLPARYRDLEAKIGHRFKQSHSFAEVYAEAERLEREEGPLVWNRGDAIRQHLGDGAADDYLARLAHAA
;
A
#
# COMPACT_ATOMS: atom_id res chain seq x y z
N MET A 1 -30.65 10.30 -33.63
CA MET A 1 -29.73 9.32 -34.25
C MET A 1 -28.39 9.43 -33.52
N ARG A 2 -28.03 8.46 -32.67
CA ARG A 2 -26.74 8.43 -31.95
C ARG A 2 -25.73 7.66 -32.79
N THR A 3 -24.67 8.31 -33.22
CA THR A 3 -23.58 7.68 -34.00
C THR A 3 -22.79 6.76 -33.08
N SER A 4 -23.00 5.44 -33.20
CA SER A 4 -22.18 4.43 -32.52
C SER A 4 -20.90 4.19 -33.32
N ALA A 5 -19.73 4.31 -32.68
CA ALA A 5 -18.43 4.01 -33.28
C ALA A 5 -18.30 2.49 -33.51
N LYS A 6 -18.77 2.03 -34.68
CA LYS A 6 -18.85 0.61 -35.06
C LYS A 6 -17.53 -0.09 -35.43
N SER A 7 -16.35 0.53 -35.25
CA SER A 7 -15.08 -0.04 -35.73
C SER A 7 -13.91 -0.05 -34.75
N ARG A 8 -14.13 0.19 -33.44
CA ARG A 8 -13.02 0.20 -32.48
C ARG A 8 -12.63 -1.23 -32.06
N MET A 9 -11.46 -1.69 -32.51
CA MET A 9 -10.80 -2.88 -31.97
C MET A 9 -9.88 -2.46 -30.82
N VAL A 10 -10.09 -3.03 -29.62
CA VAL A 10 -9.23 -2.84 -28.46
C VAL A 10 -8.56 -4.17 -28.16
N LEU A 11 -7.23 -4.19 -28.14
CA LEU A 11 -6.43 -5.35 -27.76
C LEU A 11 -5.87 -5.11 -26.36
N THR A 12 -6.32 -5.90 -25.39
CA THR A 12 -5.75 -5.87 -24.04
C THR A 12 -4.58 -6.84 -23.99
N ARG A 13 -3.40 -6.35 -23.61
CA ARG A 13 -2.22 -7.19 -23.34
C ARG A 13 -1.88 -7.12 -21.86
N HIS A 14 -1.59 -8.27 -21.26
CA HIS A 14 -1.23 -8.40 -19.85
C HIS A 14 0.16 -9.04 -19.71
N PRO A 15 1.24 -8.30 -20.05
CA PRO A 15 2.60 -8.86 -20.14
C PRO A 15 3.15 -9.41 -18.82
N ILE A 16 2.60 -8.98 -17.69
CA ILE A 16 3.05 -9.38 -16.34
C ILE A 16 2.03 -10.27 -15.61
N PHE A 17 1.04 -10.82 -16.32
CA PHE A 17 -0.09 -11.53 -15.69
C PHE A 17 0.31 -12.75 -14.86
N GLU A 18 1.37 -13.44 -15.29
CA GLU A 18 1.85 -14.66 -14.64
C GLU A 18 3.00 -14.39 -13.64
N MET A 19 3.46 -13.15 -13.55
CA MET A 19 4.54 -12.78 -12.63
C MET A 19 4.03 -12.78 -11.19
N LYS A 20 4.81 -13.37 -10.31
CA LYS A 20 4.64 -13.29 -8.86
C LYS A 20 5.24 -11.98 -8.34
N ASP A 21 4.80 -11.55 -7.16
CA ASP A 21 5.31 -10.33 -6.50
C ASP A 21 6.84 -10.33 -6.42
N ARG A 22 7.46 -11.45 -6.03
CA ARG A 22 8.92 -11.57 -5.96
C ARG A 22 9.60 -11.30 -7.30
N GLU A 23 9.02 -11.78 -8.41
CA GLU A 23 9.57 -11.61 -9.75
C GLU A 23 9.44 -10.15 -10.20
N VAL A 24 8.31 -9.50 -9.88
CA VAL A 24 8.13 -8.05 -10.12
C VAL A 24 9.18 -7.23 -9.36
N TRP A 25 9.39 -7.54 -8.08
CA TRP A 25 10.43 -6.86 -7.29
C TRP A 25 11.83 -7.16 -7.80
N GLN A 26 12.10 -8.36 -8.32
CA GLN A 26 13.39 -8.69 -8.93
C GLN A 26 13.65 -7.85 -10.19
N GLU A 27 12.64 -7.65 -11.05
CA GLU A 27 12.75 -6.78 -12.23
C GLU A 27 13.03 -5.32 -11.82
N ILE A 28 12.30 -4.82 -10.82
CA ILE A 28 12.50 -3.47 -10.27
C ILE A 28 13.94 -3.28 -9.79
N THR A 29 14.48 -4.22 -9.01
CA THR A 29 15.83 -4.09 -8.46
C THR A 29 16.92 -4.28 -9.51
N THR A 30 16.77 -5.26 -10.40
CA THR A 30 17.74 -5.58 -11.46
C THR A 30 17.96 -4.38 -12.39
N HIS A 31 16.87 -3.70 -12.75
CA HIS A 31 16.88 -2.56 -13.65
C HIS A 31 16.95 -1.21 -12.94
N GLY A 32 17.02 -1.18 -11.61
CA GLY A 32 17.07 0.06 -10.83
C GLY A 32 15.82 0.94 -11.03
N LEU A 33 14.66 0.33 -11.25
CA LEU A 33 13.41 1.05 -11.49
C LEU A 33 12.94 1.75 -10.21
N GLU A 34 12.30 2.90 -10.38
CA GLU A 34 11.62 3.56 -9.27
C GLU A 34 10.30 2.86 -8.95
N TYR A 35 9.97 2.82 -7.66
CA TYR A 35 8.69 2.33 -7.16
C TYR A 35 8.12 3.32 -6.14
N HIS A 36 6.82 3.21 -5.88
CA HIS A 36 6.16 4.15 -4.99
C HIS A 36 6.60 3.96 -3.51
N PRO A 37 7.02 5.00 -2.79
CA PRO A 37 7.57 4.88 -1.43
C PRO A 37 6.63 4.24 -0.40
N VAL A 38 5.30 4.26 -0.63
CA VAL A 38 4.33 3.59 0.25
C VAL A 38 4.62 2.10 0.43
N TYR A 39 5.23 1.45 -0.56
CA TYR A 39 5.55 0.03 -0.49
C TYR A 39 6.61 -0.24 0.58
N ASP A 40 7.49 0.73 0.87
CA ASP A 40 8.46 0.59 1.96
C ASP A 40 7.78 0.65 3.33
N ALA A 41 6.62 1.29 3.45
CA ALA A 41 5.75 1.16 4.61
C ALA A 41 5.00 -0.20 4.64
N LEU A 42 5.43 -1.19 3.84
CA LEU A 42 4.88 -2.53 3.59
C LEU A 42 3.35 -2.56 3.44
N ILE A 43 2.82 -1.56 2.73
CA ILE A 43 1.46 -1.59 2.21
C ILE A 43 1.49 -2.38 0.90
N PRO A 44 0.80 -3.53 0.79
CA PRO A 44 0.95 -4.43 -0.36
C PRO A 44 0.29 -3.91 -1.64
N ARG A 45 -0.54 -2.86 -1.55
CA ARG A 45 -1.24 -2.29 -2.71
C ARG A 45 -1.44 -0.79 -2.58
N LEU A 46 -1.07 -0.04 -3.62
CA LEU A 46 -1.43 1.36 -3.73
C LEU A 46 -2.85 1.48 -4.31
N SER A 47 -3.84 1.71 -3.45
CA SER A 47 -5.23 1.92 -3.83
C SER A 47 -5.87 2.98 -2.93
N CYS A 48 -7.17 2.89 -2.60
CA CYS A 48 -7.73 3.72 -1.54
C CYS A 48 -6.97 3.47 -0.22
N VAL A 49 -6.69 4.54 0.53
CA VAL A 49 -5.99 4.48 1.84
C VAL A 49 -6.63 3.44 2.76
N PHE A 50 -7.96 3.47 2.89
CA PHE A 50 -8.75 2.44 3.56
C PHE A 50 -9.60 1.69 2.54
N CYS A 51 -8.95 0.79 1.80
CA CYS A 51 -9.64 -0.04 0.82
C CYS A 51 -10.56 -1.05 1.53
N VAL A 52 -11.84 -1.09 1.16
CA VAL A 52 -12.80 -2.07 1.69
C VAL A 52 -12.40 -3.53 1.37
N LEU A 53 -11.51 -3.75 0.41
CA LEU A 53 -10.97 -5.07 0.07
C LEU A 53 -9.69 -5.42 0.84
N ALA A 54 -9.10 -4.50 1.60
CA ALA A 54 -7.90 -4.77 2.39
C ALA A 54 -8.22 -5.67 3.60
N PRO A 55 -7.28 -6.54 4.00
CA PRO A 55 -7.38 -7.26 5.26
C PRO A 55 -7.19 -6.30 6.45
N PHE A 56 -7.56 -6.76 7.65
CA PHE A 56 -7.61 -5.92 8.85
C PHE A 56 -6.24 -5.35 9.24
N ASP A 57 -5.20 -6.18 9.22
CA ASP A 57 -3.81 -5.80 9.50
C ASP A 57 -3.28 -4.71 8.56
N VAL A 58 -3.62 -4.79 7.27
CA VAL A 58 -3.26 -3.74 6.30
C VAL A 58 -4.00 -2.44 6.59
N LEU A 59 -5.27 -2.49 7.03
CA LEU A 59 -6.02 -1.29 7.41
C LEU A 59 -5.43 -0.64 8.67
N VAL A 60 -5.04 -1.44 9.67
CA VAL A 60 -4.36 -0.97 10.89
C VAL A 60 -3.05 -0.30 10.52
N ARG A 61 -2.25 -0.94 9.67
CA ARG A 61 -0.98 -0.38 9.21
C ARG A 61 -1.17 0.90 8.40
N ALA A 62 -2.18 0.97 7.53
CA ALA A 62 -2.53 2.18 6.79
C ALA A 62 -2.96 3.32 7.73
N ALA A 63 -3.64 3.01 8.83
CA ALA A 63 -4.02 4.01 9.83
C ALA A 63 -2.79 4.61 10.53
N ARG A 64 -1.85 3.76 10.97
CA ARG A 64 -0.58 4.21 11.56
C ARG A 64 0.26 5.01 10.57
N LEU A 65 0.32 4.57 9.30
CA LEU A 65 1.01 5.32 8.24
C LEU A 65 0.41 6.72 8.04
N CYS A 66 -0.92 6.86 8.09
CA CYS A 66 -1.55 8.17 8.03
C CYS A 66 -1.10 9.08 9.18
N TRP A 67 -1.02 8.57 10.40
CA TRP A 67 -0.56 9.36 11.55
C TRP A 67 0.92 9.76 11.44
N ALA A 68 1.79 8.84 11.02
CA ALA A 68 3.20 9.14 10.76
C ALA A 68 3.37 10.24 9.69
N LEU A 69 2.43 10.34 8.74
CA LEU A 69 2.37 11.40 7.73
C LEU A 69 1.56 12.64 8.16
N GLY A 70 1.08 12.71 9.40
CA GLY A 70 0.28 13.84 9.91
C GLY A 70 -1.12 13.96 9.32
N LEU A 71 -1.66 12.89 8.75
CA LEU A 71 -2.97 12.87 8.09
C LEU A 71 -4.09 12.51 9.08
N PRO A 72 -5.19 13.30 9.14
CA PRO A 72 -6.30 13.06 10.08
C PRO A 72 -7.29 11.98 9.58
N LEU A 73 -6.95 11.28 8.50
CA LEU A 73 -7.84 10.35 7.80
C LEU A 73 -8.42 9.24 8.70
N PRO A 74 -7.65 8.58 9.57
CA PRO A 74 -8.18 7.53 10.44
C PRO A 74 -9.33 8.04 11.34
N ALA A 75 -9.16 9.19 11.98
CA ALA A 75 -10.19 9.78 12.85
C ALA A 75 -11.45 10.14 12.04
N ARG A 76 -11.29 10.69 10.84
CA ARG A 76 -12.42 11.02 9.96
C ARG A 76 -13.25 9.80 9.58
N TYR A 77 -12.62 8.65 9.32
CA TYR A 77 -13.32 7.42 8.98
C TYR A 77 -14.04 6.82 10.19
N ARG A 78 -13.41 6.81 11.38
CA ARG A 78 -14.05 6.41 12.65
C ARG A 78 -15.29 7.26 12.93
N ASP A 79 -15.17 8.58 12.83
CA ASP A 79 -16.26 9.51 13.14
C ASP A 79 -17.39 9.41 12.11
N LEU A 80 -17.04 9.19 10.83
CA LEU A 80 -18.01 8.96 9.77
C LEU A 80 -18.82 7.68 10.03
N GLU A 81 -18.14 6.59 10.38
CA GLU A 81 -18.78 5.31 10.70
C GLU A 81 -19.82 5.46 11.82
N ALA A 82 -19.45 6.17 12.90
CA ALA A 82 -20.35 6.46 14.01
C ALA A 82 -21.54 7.33 13.58
N LYS A 83 -21.29 8.34 12.74
CA LYS A 83 -22.32 9.26 12.23
C LYS A 83 -23.36 8.56 11.35
N ILE A 84 -22.92 7.64 10.48
CA ILE A 84 -23.82 6.97 9.53
C ILE A 84 -24.47 5.70 10.11
N GLY A 85 -23.93 5.14 11.20
CA GLY A 85 -24.47 3.94 11.84
C GLY A 85 -24.28 2.65 11.01
N HIS A 86 -23.34 2.65 10.06
CA HIS A 86 -23.01 1.50 9.21
C HIS A 86 -21.55 1.13 9.40
N ARG A 87 -21.27 -0.16 9.62
CA ARG A 87 -19.90 -0.65 9.74
C ARG A 87 -19.14 -0.48 8.42
N PHE A 88 -17.85 -0.22 8.53
CA PHE A 88 -16.91 -0.16 7.42
C PHE A 88 -16.88 -1.48 6.64
N LYS A 89 -16.80 -2.60 7.36
CA LYS A 89 -16.96 -3.96 6.81
C LYS A 89 -17.88 -4.77 7.72
N GLN A 90 -18.50 -5.80 7.15
CA GLN A 90 -19.34 -6.71 7.95
C GLN A 90 -18.53 -7.39 9.05
N SER A 91 -17.30 -7.81 8.74
CA SER A 91 -16.42 -8.51 9.69
C SER A 91 -15.78 -7.59 10.72
N HIS A 92 -15.48 -6.34 10.40
CA HIS A 92 -14.87 -5.40 11.34
C HIS A 92 -15.26 -3.95 11.06
N SER A 93 -15.34 -3.14 12.12
CA SER A 93 -15.58 -1.71 12.05
C SER A 93 -14.28 -0.94 11.85
N PHE A 94 -14.40 0.31 11.42
CA PHE A 94 -13.26 1.21 11.39
C PHE A 94 -12.84 1.62 12.81
N ALA A 95 -13.79 1.70 13.75
CA ALA A 95 -13.48 1.90 15.16
C ALA A 95 -12.55 0.81 15.73
N GLU A 96 -12.73 -0.45 15.34
CA GLU A 96 -11.83 -1.55 15.73
C GLU A 96 -10.43 -1.38 15.12
N VAL A 97 -10.34 -1.04 13.83
CA VAL A 97 -9.07 -0.73 13.15
C VAL A 97 -8.34 0.42 13.85
N TYR A 98 -9.06 1.49 14.17
CA TYR A 98 -8.52 2.66 14.83
C TYR A 98 -7.98 2.33 16.22
N ALA A 99 -8.75 1.60 17.03
CA ALA A 99 -8.35 1.20 18.38
C ALA A 99 -7.11 0.29 18.37
N GLU A 100 -7.04 -0.64 17.41
CA GLU A 100 -5.86 -1.51 17.26
C GLU A 100 -4.62 -0.73 16.80
N ALA A 101 -4.80 0.21 15.87
CA ALA A 101 -3.72 1.11 15.49
C ALA A 101 -3.21 1.93 16.68
N GLU A 102 -4.10 2.48 17.53
CA GLU A 102 -3.70 3.19 18.75
C GLU A 102 -2.98 2.28 19.76
N ARG A 103 -3.41 1.02 19.87
CA ARG A 103 -2.76 0.04 20.73
C ARG A 103 -1.31 -0.20 20.28
N LEU A 104 -1.11 -0.51 19.01
CA LEU A 104 0.23 -0.71 18.43
C LEU A 104 1.08 0.56 18.50
N GLU A 105 0.50 1.73 18.27
CA GLU A 105 1.22 3.01 18.38
C GLU A 105 1.74 3.25 19.81
N ARG A 106 0.98 2.86 20.84
CA ARG A 106 1.45 2.95 22.24
C ARG A 106 2.52 1.91 22.58
N GLU A 107 2.42 0.71 22.02
CA GLU A 107 3.31 -0.40 22.35
C GLU A 107 4.64 -0.34 21.59
N GLU A 108 4.59 0.00 20.31
CA GLU A 108 5.73 -0.01 19.39
C GLU A 108 6.24 1.39 19.05
N GLY A 109 5.44 2.43 19.33
CA GLY A 109 5.70 3.80 18.90
C GLY A 109 5.22 4.09 17.47
N PRO A 110 5.60 5.26 16.93
CA PRO A 110 5.25 5.65 15.57
C PRO A 110 5.74 4.67 14.51
N LEU A 111 4.94 4.47 13.46
CA LEU A 111 5.36 3.67 12.32
C LEU A 111 6.57 4.32 11.64
N VAL A 112 7.68 3.58 11.58
CA VAL A 112 8.91 3.95 10.86
C VAL A 112 9.11 3.00 9.70
N TRP A 113 9.59 3.52 8.57
CA TRP A 113 10.01 2.75 7.41
C TRP A 113 11.18 3.45 6.72
N ASN A 114 11.97 2.67 5.99
CA ASN A 114 13.14 3.12 5.26
C ASN A 114 13.03 2.75 3.78
N ARG A 115 13.65 3.55 2.92
CA ARG A 115 13.76 3.20 1.51
C ARG A 115 14.40 1.81 1.37
N GLY A 116 13.79 0.96 0.56
CA GLY A 116 14.22 -0.42 0.34
C GLY A 116 13.55 -1.46 1.24
N ASP A 117 12.74 -1.08 2.23
CA ASP A 117 12.04 -2.05 3.10
C ASP A 117 11.12 -2.99 2.32
N ALA A 118 10.50 -2.53 1.24
CA ALA A 118 9.74 -3.40 0.34
C ALA A 118 10.64 -4.46 -0.30
N ILE A 119 11.81 -4.06 -0.78
CA ILE A 119 12.80 -4.96 -1.37
C ILE A 119 13.31 -5.94 -0.33
N ARG A 120 13.60 -5.49 0.90
CA ARG A 120 13.99 -6.37 2.02
C ARG A 120 12.93 -7.44 2.26
N GLN A 121 11.66 -7.06 2.30
CA GLN A 121 10.56 -8.00 2.50
C GLN A 121 10.47 -9.07 1.40
N HIS A 122 10.66 -8.69 0.14
CA HIS A 122 10.43 -9.60 -0.99
C HIS A 122 11.68 -10.36 -1.47
N LEU A 123 12.86 -9.74 -1.37
CA LEU A 123 14.13 -10.23 -1.92
C LEU A 123 15.23 -10.45 -0.86
N GLY A 124 15.12 -9.82 0.31
CA GLY A 124 16.11 -9.87 1.39
C GLY A 124 17.06 -8.66 1.42
N ASP A 125 17.84 -8.56 2.49
CA ASP A 125 18.65 -7.36 2.78
C ASP A 125 19.70 -7.05 1.72
N GLY A 126 20.43 -8.06 1.22
CA GLY A 126 21.46 -7.86 0.21
C GLY A 126 20.92 -7.24 -1.09
N ALA A 127 19.71 -7.61 -1.51
CA ALA A 127 19.09 -7.03 -2.70
C ALA A 127 18.68 -5.56 -2.47
N ALA A 128 18.28 -5.19 -1.25
CA ALA A 128 17.94 -3.82 -0.91
C ALA A 128 19.20 -2.94 -0.87
N ASP A 129 20.30 -3.45 -0.31
CA ASP A 129 21.58 -2.74 -0.25
C ASP A 129 22.15 -2.50 -1.66
N ASP A 130 22.11 -3.52 -2.52
CA ASP A 130 22.51 -3.40 -3.93
C ASP A 130 21.66 -2.37 -4.69
N TYR A 131 20.35 -2.36 -4.47
CA TYR A 131 19.45 -1.39 -5.08
C TYR A 131 19.76 0.05 -4.63
N LEU A 132 19.96 0.26 -3.33
CA LEU A 132 20.29 1.57 -2.78
C LEU A 132 21.65 2.08 -3.28
N ALA A 133 22.65 1.19 -3.40
CA ALA A 133 23.94 1.53 -3.97
C ALA A 133 23.81 1.98 -5.44
N ARG A 134 23.02 1.26 -6.26
CA ARG A 134 22.77 1.64 -7.66
C ARG A 134 22.12 3.01 -7.79
N LEU A 135 21.12 3.31 -6.95
CA LEU A 135 20.47 4.62 -6.96
C LEU A 135 21.43 5.75 -6.58
N ALA A 136 22.33 5.52 -5.63
CA ALA A 136 23.33 6.51 -5.24
C ALA A 136 24.32 6.84 -6.38
N HIS A 137 24.56 5.90 -7.30
CA HIS A 137 25.42 6.11 -8.47
C HIS A 137 24.69 6.72 -9.68
N ALA A 138 23.35 6.72 -9.68
CA ALA A 138 22.52 7.28 -10.74
C ALA A 138 22.12 8.75 -10.49
N ALA A 139 22.39 9.29 -9.29
CA ALA A 139 22.12 10.66 -8.87
C ALA A 139 23.34 11.58 -9.07
#